data_AF-A0A4S8HGH9-F1
#
_entry.id   AF-A0A4S8HGH9-F1
#
_cell.length_a   1.000
_cell.length_b   1.000
_cell.length_c   1.000
_cell.angle_alpha   90.00
_cell.angle_beta   90.00
_cell.angle_gamma   90.00
#
_symmetry.space_group_name_H-M   'P 1'
#
loop_
_entity.id
_entity.type
_entity.pdbx_description
1 polymer ?
#
loop_
_entity_poly.entity_id
_entity_poly.type
_entity_poly.pdbx_seq_one_letter_code
_entity_poly.pdbx_strand_id
1 'polypeptide(L)'
;MKSTIINKIFLTAVLAGIICTGIVSCKKFNDWNADENYDRLFRPTELQGIVDGVTVTLRWKPKPSTNSYTIELSKDSLQFATITKSYTATGTKDADGYINYVIPELLEPLTRMSARVRGLDTTEETGASEWAAVTFKTATEQIMTTVTDSDKTPYTVTLKWKVPNQVTHFMLVNDQGAGTKYDIADAEKTAGSKTISSLTPTKTYTALLYYNTSIRGSQAFTLPADLPSGPNVVLVGATDDLATLITNVATGTMFVLRQGTRYTTDNPIIIPNGVSFTIWGESGANKPILAFNGFTLPASAGTIKFENLDITGYQDANTSLTKRNYIFNQSTASNTSEIIFENCTIRNLVNSPMRIQSANAITIDKFTVNKCMVYDIGDNGSNGTYAFINNNVATGKINNITITNSSFAKIGYGLVLHNLAPSVTLNVSNNTFYNVVGNARYFIDYNAQAISGGFTFQNNILAKTLSPAATARGIRAGTAATVASNYKALDVTFAGNAISNIIDYTKPAADLFTDPDNNNFLIKDNTFAGRSDSGDPRWRL
;
A
#
# COMPACT_ATOMS: atom_id res chain seq x y z
N MET A 1 -113.95 -23.87 8.24
CA MET A 1 -112.61 -24.36 8.63
C MET A 1 -112.28 -25.59 7.78
N LYS A 2 -111.55 -25.39 6.67
CA LYS A 2 -110.89 -26.38 5.78
C LYS A 2 -110.29 -25.67 4.56
N SER A 3 -110.78 -24.47 4.24
CA SER A 3 -110.12 -23.48 3.36
C SER A 3 -108.74 -23.03 3.89
N THR A 4 -108.50 -23.11 5.21
CA THR A 4 -107.24 -22.70 5.84
C THR A 4 -106.09 -23.71 5.70
N ILE A 5 -106.38 -24.97 5.34
CA ILE A 5 -105.36 -26.03 5.22
C ILE A 5 -104.77 -26.07 3.80
N ILE A 6 -105.59 -25.81 2.77
CA ILE A 6 -105.14 -25.78 1.38
C ILE A 6 -104.22 -24.57 1.13
N ASN A 7 -104.50 -23.41 1.74
CA ASN A 7 -103.64 -22.24 1.60
C ASN A 7 -102.26 -22.38 2.28
N LYS A 8 -102.13 -23.21 3.33
CA LYS A 8 -100.82 -23.46 3.97
C LYS A 8 -99.96 -24.44 3.17
N ILE A 9 -100.57 -25.43 2.51
CA ILE A 9 -99.84 -26.40 1.66
C ILE A 9 -99.38 -25.73 0.36
N PHE A 10 -100.21 -24.85 -0.22
CA PHE A 10 -99.85 -24.10 -1.43
C PHE A 10 -98.74 -23.07 -1.18
N LEU A 11 -98.76 -22.37 -0.04
CA LEU A 11 -97.72 -21.40 0.32
C LEU A 11 -96.37 -22.07 0.62
N THR A 12 -96.38 -23.29 1.19
CA THR A 12 -95.14 -24.06 1.47
C THR A 12 -94.56 -24.66 0.19
N ALA A 13 -95.40 -25.07 -0.78
CA ALA A 13 -94.96 -25.56 -2.08
C ALA A 13 -94.39 -24.43 -2.98
N VAL A 14 -94.96 -23.22 -2.91
CA VAL A 14 -94.47 -22.06 -3.67
C VAL A 14 -93.16 -21.52 -3.07
N LEU A 15 -92.98 -21.53 -1.74
CA LEU A 15 -91.73 -21.10 -1.10
C LEU A 15 -90.58 -22.12 -1.31
N ALA A 16 -90.87 -23.42 -1.38
CA ALA A 16 -89.89 -24.45 -1.72
C ALA A 16 -89.50 -24.44 -3.23
N GLY A 17 -90.40 -24.02 -4.11
CA GLY A 17 -90.12 -23.86 -5.55
C GLY A 17 -89.25 -22.63 -5.89
N ILE A 18 -89.34 -21.57 -5.09
CA ILE A 18 -88.57 -20.32 -5.30
C ILE A 18 -87.12 -20.44 -4.78
N ILE A 19 -86.83 -21.35 -3.86
CA ILE A 19 -85.46 -21.57 -3.33
C ILE A 19 -84.64 -22.53 -4.23
N CYS A 20 -85.29 -23.40 -5.00
CA CYS A 20 -84.59 -24.36 -5.89
C CYS A 20 -84.26 -23.84 -7.30
N THR A 21 -84.62 -22.60 -7.65
CA THR A 21 -84.30 -21.99 -8.97
C THR A 21 -83.33 -20.81 -8.88
N GLY A 22 -82.81 -20.50 -7.69
CA GLY A 22 -81.92 -19.35 -7.44
C GLY A 22 -80.40 -19.61 -7.52
N ILE A 23 -79.94 -20.81 -7.89
CA ILE A 23 -78.50 -21.18 -7.84
C ILE A 23 -77.91 -21.57 -9.19
N VAL A 24 -78.33 -20.93 -10.29
CA VAL A 24 -77.58 -21.04 -11.56
C VAL A 24 -77.52 -19.70 -12.29
N SER A 25 -76.72 -18.76 -11.78
CA SER A 25 -76.18 -17.69 -12.62
C SER A 25 -74.91 -17.08 -12.03
N CYS A 26 -73.83 -17.85 -12.07
CA CYS A 26 -72.51 -17.32 -12.37
C CYS A 26 -71.84 -18.29 -13.36
N LYS A 27 -72.42 -18.42 -14.56
CA LYS A 27 -71.59 -18.82 -15.70
C LYS A 27 -70.59 -17.68 -15.88
N LYS A 28 -69.30 -17.97 -15.68
CA LYS A 28 -68.22 -17.07 -16.07
C LYS A 28 -68.36 -16.82 -17.57
N PHE A 29 -69.01 -15.72 -17.94
CA PHE A 29 -68.92 -15.17 -19.28
C PHE A 29 -67.62 -14.37 -19.36
N ASN A 30 -66.52 -15.07 -19.60
CA ASN A 30 -65.34 -14.52 -20.26
C ASN A 30 -65.05 -15.45 -21.45
N ASP A 31 -65.97 -15.48 -22.41
CA ASP A 31 -65.80 -16.13 -23.72
C ASP A 31 -65.23 -15.11 -24.71
N TRP A 32 -64.15 -14.44 -24.30
CA TRP A 32 -63.32 -13.70 -25.24
C TRP A 32 -62.29 -14.71 -25.73
N ASN A 33 -62.22 -14.93 -27.05
CA ASN A 33 -61.11 -15.67 -27.64
C ASN A 33 -59.82 -14.99 -27.15
N ALA A 34 -59.07 -15.68 -26.29
CA ALA A 34 -57.70 -15.28 -26.00
C ALA A 34 -56.97 -15.37 -27.34
N ASP A 35 -56.41 -14.24 -27.80
CA ASP A 35 -55.58 -14.25 -28.98
C ASP A 35 -54.39 -15.19 -28.70
N GLU A 36 -54.33 -16.30 -29.43
CA GLU A 36 -53.31 -17.35 -29.27
C GLU A 36 -51.88 -16.76 -29.41
N ASN A 37 -51.72 -15.61 -30.07
CA ASN A 37 -50.45 -14.89 -30.15
C ASN A 37 -49.98 -14.30 -28.79
N TYR A 38 -50.83 -14.33 -27.77
CA TYR A 38 -50.53 -13.90 -26.40
C TYR A 38 -50.59 -15.04 -25.39
N ASP A 39 -50.66 -16.29 -25.84
CA ASP A 39 -50.56 -17.47 -24.98
C ASP A 39 -49.09 -17.71 -24.55
N ARG A 40 -48.64 -16.89 -23.60
CA ARG A 40 -47.27 -16.87 -23.10
C ARG A 40 -47.17 -16.51 -21.63
N LEU A 41 -46.06 -16.93 -21.02
CA LEU A 41 -45.73 -16.58 -19.64
C LEU A 41 -45.50 -15.06 -19.47
N PHE A 42 -45.80 -14.56 -18.27
CA PHE A 42 -45.43 -13.20 -17.90
C PHE A 42 -43.91 -13.05 -17.78
N ARG A 43 -43.38 -11.92 -18.28
CA ARG A 43 -41.94 -11.64 -18.17
C ARG A 43 -41.50 -11.55 -16.70
N PRO A 44 -40.28 -12.01 -16.37
CA PRO A 44 -39.62 -11.68 -15.11
C PRO A 44 -39.62 -10.18 -14.85
N THR A 45 -39.69 -9.78 -13.59
CA THR A 45 -39.62 -8.36 -13.19
C THR A 45 -38.49 -8.14 -12.21
N GLU A 46 -38.04 -6.88 -12.09
CA GLU A 46 -36.99 -6.50 -11.14
C GLU A 46 -35.67 -7.25 -11.37
N LEU A 47 -35.32 -7.48 -12.64
CA LEU A 47 -34.05 -8.11 -13.01
C LEU A 47 -32.88 -7.17 -12.67
N GLN A 48 -31.95 -7.68 -11.88
CA GLN A 48 -30.75 -6.99 -11.42
C GLN A 48 -29.52 -7.87 -11.66
N GLY A 49 -28.40 -7.26 -12.00
CA GLY A 49 -27.08 -7.90 -11.97
C GLY A 49 -26.30 -7.44 -10.74
N ILE A 50 -26.14 -8.34 -9.78
CA ILE A 50 -25.35 -8.11 -8.56
C ILE A 50 -23.90 -8.51 -8.87
N VAL A 51 -22.99 -7.52 -8.82
CA VAL A 51 -21.58 -7.69 -9.21
C VAL A 51 -20.72 -7.85 -7.97
N ASP A 52 -19.88 -8.90 -7.95
CA ASP A 52 -18.81 -9.11 -6.98
C ASP A 52 -17.51 -9.42 -7.73
N GLY A 53 -16.70 -8.39 -7.98
CA GLY A 53 -15.51 -8.50 -8.82
C GLY A 53 -15.87 -8.94 -10.25
N VAL A 54 -15.39 -10.13 -10.60
CA VAL A 54 -15.65 -10.81 -11.89
C VAL A 54 -16.79 -11.84 -11.80
N THR A 55 -17.41 -12.01 -10.63
CA THR A 55 -18.58 -12.86 -10.42
C THR A 55 -19.85 -12.02 -10.53
N VAL A 56 -20.88 -12.56 -11.17
CA VAL A 56 -22.18 -11.88 -11.28
C VAL A 56 -23.30 -12.82 -10.92
N THR A 57 -24.19 -12.35 -10.06
CA THR A 57 -25.45 -13.02 -9.72
C THR A 57 -26.59 -12.24 -10.34
N LEU A 58 -27.35 -12.89 -11.22
CA LEU A 58 -28.60 -12.34 -11.72
C LEU A 58 -29.70 -12.63 -10.70
N ARG A 59 -30.45 -11.59 -10.31
CA ARG A 59 -31.55 -11.68 -9.36
C ARG A 59 -32.82 -11.11 -9.99
N TRP A 60 -33.93 -11.85 -9.94
CA TRP A 60 -35.21 -11.39 -10.49
C TRP A 60 -36.41 -12.00 -9.76
N LYS A 61 -37.58 -11.38 -9.94
CA LYS A 61 -38.83 -11.87 -9.35
C LYS A 61 -39.50 -12.88 -10.30
N PRO A 62 -39.76 -14.12 -9.84
CA PRO A 62 -40.41 -15.14 -10.67
C PRO A 62 -41.88 -14.79 -10.95
N LYS A 63 -42.46 -15.43 -11.96
CA LYS A 63 -43.89 -15.34 -12.28
C LYS A 63 -44.57 -16.71 -12.12
N PRO A 64 -45.89 -16.74 -11.86
CA PRO A 64 -46.64 -18.00 -11.80
C PRO A 64 -46.41 -18.84 -13.05
N SER A 65 -46.44 -20.16 -12.89
CA SER A 65 -46.27 -21.14 -13.96
C SER A 65 -44.91 -21.12 -14.70
N THR A 66 -43.92 -20.35 -14.22
CA THR A 66 -42.55 -20.39 -14.75
C THR A 66 -41.71 -21.38 -13.94
N ASN A 67 -41.20 -22.43 -14.60
CA ASN A 67 -40.43 -23.51 -13.96
C ASN A 67 -38.96 -23.58 -14.43
N SER A 68 -38.58 -22.85 -15.48
CA SER A 68 -37.19 -22.69 -15.93
C SER A 68 -36.98 -21.32 -16.61
N TYR A 69 -35.74 -20.95 -16.88
CA TYR A 69 -35.37 -19.67 -17.52
C TYR A 69 -34.30 -19.86 -18.58
N THR A 70 -34.40 -19.12 -19.69
CA THR A 70 -33.26 -18.88 -20.60
C THR A 70 -32.56 -17.59 -20.18
N ILE A 71 -31.24 -17.64 -20.02
CA ILE A 71 -30.39 -16.52 -19.62
C ILE A 71 -29.34 -16.31 -20.69
N GLU A 72 -29.20 -15.09 -21.19
CA GLU A 72 -28.20 -14.76 -22.21
C GLU A 72 -27.37 -13.55 -21.80
N LEU A 73 -26.07 -13.62 -22.08
CA LEU A 73 -25.11 -12.56 -21.84
C LEU A 73 -24.62 -11.97 -23.17
N SER A 74 -24.42 -10.65 -23.18
CA SER A 74 -23.85 -9.92 -24.31
C SER A 74 -22.96 -8.76 -23.83
N LYS A 75 -22.06 -8.28 -24.71
CA LYS A 75 -21.25 -7.07 -24.51
C LYS A 75 -21.75 -5.87 -25.32
N ASP A 76 -22.79 -6.03 -26.13
CA ASP A 76 -23.30 -5.03 -27.07
C ASP A 76 -24.39 -4.08 -26.49
N SER A 77 -24.43 -3.93 -25.17
CA SER A 77 -25.24 -2.88 -24.51
C SER A 77 -26.75 -2.99 -24.77
N LEU A 78 -27.32 -4.13 -24.40
CA LEU A 78 -28.74 -4.50 -24.56
C LEU A 78 -29.20 -4.78 -25.99
N GLN A 79 -28.32 -4.79 -26.99
CA GLN A 79 -28.72 -5.11 -28.37
C GLN A 79 -28.92 -6.62 -28.57
N PHE A 80 -28.11 -7.44 -27.90
CA PHE A 80 -28.10 -8.91 -28.01
C PHE A 80 -28.01 -9.41 -29.46
N ALA A 81 -27.31 -8.66 -30.31
CA ALA A 81 -26.94 -9.06 -31.67
C ALA A 81 -25.82 -10.11 -31.65
N THR A 82 -24.95 -10.09 -30.63
CA THR A 82 -23.95 -11.13 -30.39
C THR A 82 -24.09 -11.68 -28.98
N ILE A 83 -24.50 -12.95 -28.87
CA ILE A 83 -24.60 -13.64 -27.59
C ILE A 83 -23.24 -14.19 -27.21
N THR A 84 -22.68 -13.72 -26.10
CA THR A 84 -21.42 -14.22 -25.54
C THR A 84 -21.62 -15.59 -24.90
N LYS A 85 -22.74 -15.77 -24.18
CA LYS A 85 -23.10 -17.00 -23.45
C LYS A 85 -24.60 -17.15 -23.32
N SER A 86 -25.09 -18.39 -23.28
CA SER A 86 -26.49 -18.73 -23.04
C SER A 86 -26.57 -19.88 -22.04
N TYR A 87 -27.54 -19.82 -21.12
CA TYR A 87 -27.77 -20.80 -20.08
C TYR A 87 -29.27 -21.11 -19.96
N THR A 88 -29.58 -22.34 -19.54
CA THR A 88 -30.91 -22.71 -19.09
C THR A 88 -30.84 -23.08 -17.62
N ALA A 89 -31.63 -22.42 -16.76
CA ALA A 89 -31.53 -22.58 -15.32
C ALA A 89 -32.86 -22.35 -14.59
N THR A 90 -33.03 -23.02 -13.46
CA THR A 90 -34.16 -22.78 -12.53
C THR A 90 -33.81 -21.72 -11.48
N GLY A 91 -32.52 -21.58 -11.13
CA GLY A 91 -32.00 -20.70 -10.09
C GLY A 91 -32.37 -21.13 -8.67
N THR A 92 -32.00 -20.35 -7.66
CA THR A 92 -32.33 -20.59 -6.25
C THR A 92 -33.19 -19.46 -5.70
N LYS A 93 -34.25 -19.81 -4.96
CA LYS A 93 -35.15 -18.83 -4.38
C LYS A 93 -34.60 -18.32 -3.05
N ASP A 94 -34.46 -17.00 -2.89
CA ASP A 94 -34.09 -16.39 -1.61
C ASP A 94 -35.29 -16.21 -0.67
N ALA A 95 -35.02 -15.75 0.56
CA ALA A 95 -36.04 -15.55 1.59
C ALA A 95 -37.12 -14.52 1.20
N ASP A 96 -36.77 -13.56 0.34
CA ASP A 96 -37.68 -12.53 -0.18
C ASP A 96 -38.48 -13.01 -1.40
N GLY A 97 -38.19 -14.23 -1.87
CA GLY A 97 -38.87 -14.89 -2.97
C GLY A 97 -38.35 -14.56 -4.37
N TYR A 98 -37.16 -13.97 -4.50
CA TYR A 98 -36.48 -13.76 -5.78
C TYR A 98 -35.71 -15.00 -6.19
N ILE A 99 -35.60 -15.22 -7.49
CA ILE A 99 -34.68 -16.21 -8.05
C ILE A 99 -33.31 -15.57 -8.21
N ASN A 100 -32.29 -16.29 -7.77
CA ASN A 100 -30.88 -15.93 -7.92
C ASN A 100 -30.19 -16.97 -8.79
N TYR A 101 -29.40 -16.51 -9.75
CA TYR A 101 -28.57 -17.36 -10.58
C TYR A 101 -27.17 -16.76 -10.69
N VAL A 102 -26.20 -17.45 -10.12
CA VAL A 102 -24.79 -17.09 -10.25
C VAL A 102 -24.31 -17.54 -11.62
N ILE A 103 -23.76 -16.62 -12.41
CA ILE A 103 -23.12 -16.98 -13.67
C ILE A 103 -21.96 -17.94 -13.35
N PRO A 104 -21.95 -19.17 -13.89
CA PRO A 104 -20.96 -20.19 -13.51
C PRO A 104 -19.52 -19.83 -13.88
N GLU A 105 -19.35 -18.95 -14.86
CA GLU A 105 -18.07 -18.50 -15.39
C GLU A 105 -17.69 -17.14 -14.80
N LEU A 106 -16.40 -16.95 -14.56
CA LEU A 106 -15.86 -15.64 -14.19
C LEU A 106 -15.80 -14.74 -15.42
N LEU A 107 -16.35 -13.53 -15.32
CA LEU A 107 -16.42 -12.57 -16.41
C LEU A 107 -15.14 -11.72 -16.52
N GLU A 108 -14.97 -11.01 -17.63
CA GLU A 108 -13.83 -10.10 -17.78
C GLU A 108 -13.97 -8.90 -16.82
N PRO A 109 -12.89 -8.44 -16.16
CA PRO A 109 -12.95 -7.30 -15.23
C PRO A 109 -13.22 -5.97 -15.98
N LEU A 110 -13.78 -4.99 -15.26
CA LEU A 110 -14.09 -3.64 -15.77
C LEU A 110 -14.89 -3.58 -17.08
N THR A 111 -15.60 -4.65 -17.41
CA THR A 111 -16.28 -4.83 -18.68
C THR A 111 -17.76 -4.57 -18.52
N ARG A 112 -18.33 -3.72 -19.38
CA ARG A 112 -19.78 -3.52 -19.44
C ARG A 112 -20.41 -4.72 -20.14
N MET A 113 -21.39 -5.33 -19.48
CA MET A 113 -22.14 -6.46 -20.01
C MET A 113 -23.64 -6.21 -19.88
N SER A 114 -24.39 -7.01 -20.62
CA SER A 114 -25.85 -7.03 -20.64
C SER A 114 -26.31 -8.46 -20.43
N ALA A 115 -27.31 -8.66 -19.58
CA ALA A 115 -27.97 -9.94 -19.41
C ALA A 115 -29.45 -9.81 -19.75
N ARG A 116 -30.02 -10.83 -20.38
CA ARG A 116 -31.48 -10.96 -20.52
C ARG A 116 -31.97 -12.31 -20.03
N VAL A 117 -33.16 -12.31 -19.44
CA VAL A 117 -33.82 -13.49 -18.86
C VAL A 117 -35.25 -13.58 -19.38
N ARG A 118 -35.66 -14.77 -19.83
CA ARG A 118 -37.07 -15.11 -20.12
C ARG A 118 -37.48 -16.39 -19.40
N GLY A 119 -38.72 -16.45 -18.97
CA GLY A 119 -39.33 -17.63 -18.36
C GLY A 119 -39.72 -18.67 -19.40
N LEU A 120 -39.59 -19.93 -19.01
CA LEU A 120 -39.99 -21.12 -19.76
C LEU A 120 -40.98 -21.94 -18.92
N ASP A 121 -41.84 -22.65 -19.64
CA ASP A 121 -42.65 -23.73 -19.12
C ASP A 121 -42.11 -25.06 -19.66
N THR A 122 -41.62 -25.93 -18.77
CA THR A 122 -41.04 -27.24 -19.10
C THR A 122 -42.05 -28.25 -19.61
N THR A 123 -43.36 -28.00 -19.45
CA THR A 123 -44.41 -28.84 -20.07
C THR A 123 -44.71 -28.41 -21.50
N GLU A 124 -44.16 -27.27 -21.95
CA GLU A 124 -44.38 -26.66 -23.26
C GLU A 124 -45.86 -26.33 -23.57
N GLU A 125 -46.73 -26.30 -22.55
CA GLU A 125 -48.15 -25.99 -22.68
C GLU A 125 -48.41 -24.49 -22.87
N THR A 126 -47.46 -23.62 -22.47
CA THR A 126 -47.55 -22.17 -22.61
C THR A 126 -46.28 -21.61 -23.26
N GLY A 127 -46.43 -20.61 -24.15
CA GLY A 127 -45.30 -19.96 -24.81
C GLY A 127 -44.31 -19.28 -23.85
N ALA A 128 -43.04 -19.19 -24.26
CA ALA A 128 -41.98 -18.53 -23.47
C ALA A 128 -42.31 -17.05 -23.20
N SER A 129 -41.86 -16.53 -22.06
CA SER A 129 -42.11 -15.12 -21.72
C SER A 129 -41.35 -14.16 -22.63
N GLU A 130 -41.79 -12.89 -22.63
CA GLU A 130 -40.95 -11.79 -23.10
C GLU A 130 -39.66 -11.65 -22.27
N TRP A 131 -38.63 -11.05 -22.86
CA TRP A 131 -37.34 -10.84 -22.21
C TRP A 131 -37.38 -9.69 -21.19
N ALA A 132 -36.78 -9.90 -20.02
CA ALA A 132 -36.31 -8.84 -19.15
C ALA A 132 -34.80 -8.67 -19.37
N ALA A 133 -34.29 -7.45 -19.42
CA ALA A 133 -32.87 -7.19 -19.66
C ALA A 133 -32.29 -6.18 -18.67
N VAL A 134 -30.99 -6.32 -18.38
CA VAL A 134 -30.24 -5.46 -17.46
C VAL A 134 -28.82 -5.26 -17.97
N THR A 135 -28.23 -4.10 -17.69
CA THR A 135 -26.79 -3.86 -17.86
C THR A 135 -26.08 -3.83 -16.53
N PHE A 136 -24.86 -4.33 -16.48
CA PHE A 136 -23.97 -4.20 -15.33
C PHE A 136 -22.52 -4.02 -15.82
N LYS A 137 -21.64 -3.57 -14.93
CA LYS A 137 -20.20 -3.47 -15.19
C LYS A 137 -19.47 -4.26 -14.13
N THR A 138 -18.69 -5.25 -14.54
CA THR A 138 -17.83 -6.03 -13.64
C THR A 138 -16.78 -5.13 -12.98
N ALA A 139 -16.29 -5.54 -11.82
CA ALA A 139 -15.25 -4.84 -11.08
C ALA A 139 -13.90 -5.58 -11.20
N THR A 140 -12.83 -4.93 -10.77
CA THR A 140 -11.52 -5.61 -10.61
C THR A 140 -11.56 -6.54 -9.41
N GLU A 141 -10.81 -7.64 -9.49
CA GLU A 141 -10.59 -8.55 -8.37
C GLU A 141 -9.09 -8.54 -7.99
N GLN A 142 -8.81 -8.65 -6.69
CA GLN A 142 -7.46 -8.82 -6.18
C GLN A 142 -7.47 -9.90 -5.09
N ILE A 143 -7.20 -11.14 -5.47
CA ILE A 143 -7.02 -12.24 -4.51
C ILE A 143 -5.55 -12.51 -4.19
N MET A 144 -4.60 -11.87 -4.89
CA MET A 144 -3.19 -12.01 -4.56
C MET A 144 -2.87 -11.26 -3.27
N THR A 145 -1.91 -11.78 -2.51
CA THR A 145 -1.33 -11.04 -1.40
C THR A 145 -0.14 -10.23 -1.87
N THR A 146 0.16 -9.13 -1.18
CA THR A 146 1.35 -8.33 -1.43
C THR A 146 2.62 -9.17 -1.37
N VAL A 147 3.53 -8.98 -2.32
CA VAL A 147 4.86 -9.61 -2.32
C VAL A 147 5.78 -8.85 -1.37
N THR A 148 6.27 -9.52 -0.35
CA THR A 148 7.18 -8.95 0.66
C THR A 148 8.64 -9.28 0.35
N ASP A 149 9.60 -8.77 1.14
CA ASP A 149 11.01 -9.15 1.03
C ASP A 149 11.26 -10.62 1.39
N SER A 150 10.40 -11.24 2.20
CA SER A 150 10.50 -12.67 2.54
C SER A 150 10.08 -13.59 1.38
N ASP A 151 9.36 -13.05 0.40
CA ASP A 151 8.84 -13.80 -0.74
C ASP A 151 9.80 -13.80 -1.93
N LYS A 152 10.96 -13.14 -1.86
CA LYS A 152 11.85 -12.96 -3.01
C LYS A 152 13.32 -13.18 -2.71
N THR A 153 14.02 -13.69 -3.70
CA THR A 153 15.49 -13.75 -3.78
C THR A 153 15.92 -13.06 -5.08
N PRO A 154 17.22 -12.88 -5.35
CA PRO A 154 17.67 -12.27 -6.61
C PRO A 154 17.16 -13.02 -7.86
N TYR A 155 16.82 -14.31 -7.74
CA TYR A 155 16.46 -15.17 -8.86
C TYR A 155 15.07 -15.82 -8.75
N THR A 156 14.36 -15.62 -7.64
CA THR A 156 13.09 -16.28 -7.39
C THR A 156 12.06 -15.35 -6.73
N VAL A 157 10.79 -15.66 -6.93
CA VAL A 157 9.66 -15.06 -6.22
C VAL A 157 8.64 -16.13 -5.84
N THR A 158 8.05 -16.00 -4.66
CA THR A 158 6.92 -16.80 -4.19
C THR A 158 5.66 -15.95 -4.24
N LEU A 159 4.78 -16.24 -5.20
CA LEU A 159 3.49 -15.57 -5.34
C LEU A 159 2.43 -16.32 -4.53
N LYS A 160 1.58 -15.58 -3.82
CA LYS A 160 0.58 -16.12 -2.89
C LYS A 160 -0.80 -15.51 -3.19
N TRP A 161 -1.86 -16.28 -2.94
CA TRP A 161 -3.25 -15.85 -3.12
C TRP A 161 -4.18 -16.45 -2.07
N LYS A 162 -5.34 -15.82 -1.88
CA LYS A 162 -6.36 -16.28 -0.94
C LYS A 162 -6.97 -17.61 -1.39
N VAL A 163 -7.04 -18.58 -0.49
CA VAL A 163 -7.76 -19.86 -0.65
C VAL A 163 -9.05 -19.88 0.17
N PRO A 164 -10.09 -20.65 -0.22
CA PRO A 164 -10.21 -21.39 -1.47
C PRO A 164 -10.59 -20.47 -2.65
N ASN A 165 -9.80 -20.48 -3.73
CA ASN A 165 -10.14 -19.82 -4.99
C ASN A 165 -9.60 -20.63 -6.16
N GLN A 166 -10.34 -20.66 -7.26
CA GLN A 166 -9.91 -21.35 -8.48
C GLN A 166 -8.88 -20.52 -9.25
N VAL A 167 -7.75 -21.14 -9.59
CA VAL A 167 -6.65 -20.51 -10.34
C VAL A 167 -6.06 -21.54 -11.32
N THR A 168 -5.39 -21.05 -12.37
CA THR A 168 -4.80 -21.89 -13.42
C THR A 168 -3.34 -21.57 -13.70
N HIS A 169 -2.98 -20.30 -13.82
CA HIS A 169 -1.63 -19.89 -14.17
C HIS A 169 -1.34 -18.45 -13.75
N PHE A 170 -0.05 -18.11 -13.73
CA PHE A 170 0.43 -16.74 -13.74
C PHE A 170 0.93 -16.35 -15.13
N MET A 171 0.70 -15.10 -15.51
CA MET A 171 1.46 -14.42 -16.56
C MET A 171 2.41 -13.44 -15.89
N LEU A 172 3.71 -13.63 -16.07
CA LEU A 172 4.73 -12.74 -15.52
C LEU A 172 5.26 -11.81 -16.61
N VAL A 173 4.96 -10.53 -16.50
CA VAL A 173 5.35 -9.50 -17.46
C VAL A 173 6.55 -8.73 -16.89
N ASN A 174 7.60 -8.55 -17.68
CA ASN A 174 8.73 -7.68 -17.35
C ASN A 174 8.71 -6.39 -18.20
N ASP A 175 9.66 -5.49 -17.97
CA ASP A 175 9.78 -4.21 -18.68
C ASP A 175 9.92 -4.34 -20.22
N GLN A 176 10.16 -5.55 -20.75
CA GLN A 176 10.25 -5.82 -22.19
C GLN A 176 8.88 -6.18 -22.81
N GLY A 177 7.82 -6.24 -22.00
CA GLY A 177 6.44 -6.43 -22.46
C GLY A 177 6.05 -7.88 -22.80
N ALA A 178 6.97 -8.84 -22.75
CA ALA A 178 6.67 -10.25 -22.97
C ALA A 178 6.18 -10.91 -21.66
N GLY A 179 4.97 -11.47 -21.68
CA GLY A 179 4.43 -12.24 -20.57
C GLY A 179 4.84 -13.71 -20.64
N THR A 180 5.58 -14.21 -19.66
CA THR A 180 5.92 -15.63 -19.55
C THR A 180 4.83 -16.35 -18.74
N LYS A 181 4.31 -17.46 -19.29
CA LYS A 181 3.27 -18.27 -18.64
C LYS A 181 3.87 -19.27 -17.65
N TYR A 182 3.30 -19.33 -16.45
CA TYR A 182 3.64 -20.31 -15.42
C TYR A 182 2.37 -21.01 -14.92
N ASP A 183 2.17 -22.27 -15.33
CA ASP A 183 1.02 -23.07 -14.88
C ASP A 183 1.10 -23.41 -13.38
N ILE A 184 -0.06 -23.42 -12.71
CA ILE A 184 -0.20 -23.72 -11.28
C ILE A 184 -0.65 -25.17 -11.13
N ALA A 185 0.18 -25.99 -10.49
CA ALA A 185 -0.11 -27.40 -10.21
C ALA A 185 -1.14 -27.57 -9.08
N ASP A 186 -1.77 -28.74 -8.97
CA ASP A 186 -2.84 -28.96 -7.98
C ASP A 186 -2.37 -28.86 -6.52
N ALA A 187 -1.12 -29.26 -6.24
CA ALA A 187 -0.51 -29.04 -4.93
C ALA A 187 -0.33 -27.54 -4.61
N GLU A 188 0.05 -26.73 -5.61
CA GLU A 188 0.19 -25.28 -5.49
C GLU A 188 -1.17 -24.59 -5.30
N LYS A 189 -2.22 -25.06 -6.00
CA LYS A 189 -3.62 -24.60 -5.80
C LYS A 189 -4.07 -24.79 -4.35
N THR A 190 -3.75 -25.96 -3.79
CA THR A 190 -4.10 -26.31 -2.40
C THR A 190 -3.31 -25.47 -1.40
N ALA A 191 -2.02 -25.24 -1.66
CA ALA A 191 -1.16 -24.42 -0.81
C ALA A 191 -1.44 -22.92 -0.91
N GLY A 192 -2.08 -22.45 -1.98
CA GLY A 192 -2.30 -21.03 -2.24
C GLY A 192 -1.02 -20.26 -2.58
N SER A 193 0.01 -20.96 -3.10
CA SER A 193 1.30 -20.34 -3.43
C SER A 193 2.05 -21.05 -4.57
N LYS A 194 2.87 -20.30 -5.30
CA LYS A 194 3.77 -20.80 -6.35
C LYS A 194 5.11 -20.07 -6.31
N THR A 195 6.21 -20.83 -6.37
CA THR A 195 7.55 -20.25 -6.53
C THR A 195 7.94 -20.26 -8.00
N ILE A 196 8.32 -19.10 -8.52
CA ILE A 196 8.88 -18.92 -9.86
C ILE A 196 10.38 -18.65 -9.71
N SER A 197 11.20 -19.33 -10.52
CA SER A 197 12.67 -19.24 -10.48
C SER A 197 13.25 -18.76 -11.82
N SER A 198 14.58 -18.64 -11.88
CA SER A 198 15.33 -18.20 -13.07
C SER A 198 14.98 -16.79 -13.52
N LEU A 199 14.61 -15.92 -12.59
CA LEU A 199 14.34 -14.51 -12.84
C LEU A 199 15.63 -13.69 -12.79
N THR A 200 15.61 -12.50 -13.39
CA THR A 200 16.77 -11.59 -13.40
C THR A 200 16.75 -10.64 -12.20
N PRO A 201 17.84 -10.56 -11.39
CA PRO A 201 17.98 -9.62 -10.27
C PRO A 201 17.73 -8.18 -10.69
N THR A 202 17.30 -7.32 -9.75
CA THR A 202 17.03 -5.87 -9.94
C THR A 202 15.91 -5.52 -10.92
N LYS A 203 15.28 -6.51 -11.58
CA LYS A 203 14.19 -6.26 -12.52
C LYS A 203 12.84 -6.20 -11.82
N THR A 204 11.98 -5.33 -12.34
CA THR A 204 10.58 -5.23 -11.95
C THR A 204 9.76 -6.17 -12.83
N TYR A 205 8.85 -6.88 -12.19
CA TYR A 205 7.87 -7.75 -12.84
C TYR A 205 6.48 -7.40 -12.35
N THR A 206 5.49 -7.63 -13.20
CA THR A 206 4.07 -7.65 -12.84
C THR A 206 3.54 -9.06 -13.05
N ALA A 207 3.12 -9.71 -11.97
CA ALA A 207 2.45 -11.00 -12.01
C ALA A 207 0.94 -10.79 -12.13
N LEU A 208 0.32 -11.40 -13.14
CA LEU A 208 -1.12 -11.45 -13.33
C LEU A 208 -1.60 -12.88 -13.04
N LEU A 209 -2.50 -13.04 -12.09
CA LEU A 209 -3.09 -14.33 -11.72
C LEU A 209 -4.35 -14.60 -12.56
N TYR A 210 -4.47 -15.79 -13.13
CA TYR A 210 -5.60 -16.17 -13.97
C TYR A 210 -6.34 -17.42 -13.49
N TYR A 211 -7.64 -17.43 -13.72
CA TYR A 211 -8.44 -18.65 -13.86
C TYR A 211 -8.95 -18.73 -15.30
N ASN A 212 -8.39 -19.66 -16.09
CA ASN A 212 -8.60 -19.71 -17.54
C ASN A 212 -8.28 -18.34 -18.18
N THR A 213 -9.29 -17.63 -18.69
CA THR A 213 -9.13 -16.32 -19.33
C THR A 213 -9.33 -15.14 -18.37
N SER A 214 -9.81 -15.38 -17.15
CA SER A 214 -10.25 -14.32 -16.24
C SER A 214 -9.15 -13.96 -15.24
N ILE A 215 -8.80 -12.67 -15.17
CA ILE A 215 -7.81 -12.14 -14.24
C ILE A 215 -8.42 -12.12 -12.83
N ARG A 216 -7.69 -12.69 -11.88
CA ARG A 216 -8.05 -12.80 -10.46
C ARG A 216 -7.24 -11.85 -9.55
N GLY A 217 -6.15 -11.29 -10.07
CA GLY A 217 -5.29 -10.38 -9.33
C GLY A 217 -4.05 -9.96 -10.10
N SER A 218 -3.39 -8.91 -9.62
CA SER A 218 -2.18 -8.35 -10.22
C SER A 218 -1.22 -7.87 -9.13
N GLN A 219 0.05 -8.24 -9.19
CA GLN A 219 1.04 -7.79 -8.22
C GLN A 219 2.35 -7.42 -8.90
N ALA A 220 2.75 -6.16 -8.75
CA ALA A 220 4.08 -5.71 -9.11
C ALA A 220 5.08 -5.99 -7.99
N PHE A 221 6.30 -6.36 -8.36
CA PHE A 221 7.42 -6.53 -7.44
C PHE A 221 8.75 -6.34 -8.18
N THR A 222 9.78 -5.93 -7.45
CA THR A 222 11.15 -5.82 -7.94
C THR A 222 12.03 -6.82 -7.20
N LEU A 223 12.84 -7.58 -7.94
CA LEU A 223 13.78 -8.51 -7.34
C LEU A 223 14.97 -7.77 -6.73
N PRO A 224 15.53 -8.26 -5.62
CA PRO A 224 16.73 -7.69 -5.04
C PRO A 224 17.94 -7.85 -5.97
N ALA A 225 18.99 -7.08 -5.69
CA ALA A 225 20.28 -7.29 -6.32
C ALA A 225 20.91 -8.60 -5.86
N ASP A 226 21.69 -9.24 -6.74
CA ASP A 226 22.54 -10.35 -6.34
C ASP A 226 23.69 -9.87 -5.44
N LEU A 227 24.32 -10.81 -4.73
CA LEU A 227 25.46 -10.50 -3.89
C LEU A 227 26.58 -9.87 -4.72
N PRO A 228 27.13 -8.71 -4.30
CA PRO A 228 28.30 -8.14 -4.94
C PRO A 228 29.45 -9.16 -4.97
N SER A 229 30.20 -9.16 -6.06
CA SER A 229 31.42 -9.96 -6.22
C SER A 229 32.50 -9.12 -6.89
N GLY A 230 33.76 -9.47 -6.68
CA GLY A 230 34.89 -8.75 -7.25
C GLY A 230 36.12 -8.73 -6.34
N PRO A 231 37.25 -8.19 -6.82
CA PRO A 231 38.53 -8.24 -6.11
C PRO A 231 38.56 -7.45 -4.80
N ASN A 232 37.70 -6.42 -4.66
CA ASN A 232 37.62 -5.58 -3.47
C ASN A 232 36.38 -5.92 -2.60
N VAL A 233 35.69 -7.02 -2.89
CA VAL A 233 34.53 -7.46 -2.11
C VAL A 233 34.98 -8.41 -1.01
N VAL A 234 34.62 -8.07 0.23
CA VAL A 234 34.84 -8.90 1.41
C VAL A 234 33.49 -9.39 1.90
N LEU A 235 33.20 -10.68 1.69
CA LEU A 235 32.05 -11.31 2.33
C LEU A 235 32.36 -11.49 3.80
N VAL A 236 31.55 -10.89 4.67
CA VAL A 236 31.74 -10.92 6.11
C VAL A 236 30.87 -12.01 6.69
N GLY A 237 31.49 -12.97 7.38
CA GLY A 237 30.82 -14.03 8.11
C GLY A 237 30.14 -13.49 9.37
N ALA A 238 29.08 -14.16 9.81
CA ALA A 238 28.28 -13.72 10.96
C ALA A 238 29.06 -13.62 12.29
N THR A 239 30.22 -14.29 12.38
CA THR A 239 31.11 -14.29 13.55
C THR A 239 32.37 -13.45 13.35
N ASP A 240 32.54 -12.82 12.19
CA ASP A 240 33.70 -12.00 11.91
C ASP A 240 33.64 -10.68 12.67
N ASP A 241 34.80 -10.20 13.09
CA ASP A 241 34.95 -8.88 13.70
C ASP A 241 34.96 -7.79 12.62
N LEU A 242 33.77 -7.38 12.20
CA LEU A 242 33.60 -6.29 11.23
C LEU A 242 34.25 -4.98 11.69
N ALA A 243 34.32 -4.70 12.99
CA ALA A 243 34.97 -3.49 13.48
C ALA A 243 36.48 -3.53 13.18
N THR A 244 37.14 -4.65 13.45
CA THR A 244 38.55 -4.87 13.12
C THR A 244 38.80 -4.90 11.60
N LEU A 245 37.86 -5.43 10.82
CA LEU A 245 37.95 -5.37 9.35
C LEU A 245 37.91 -3.91 8.84
N ILE A 246 37.08 -3.06 9.44
CA ILE A 246 36.98 -1.64 9.07
C ILE A 246 38.24 -0.87 9.49
N THR A 247 38.82 -1.15 10.68
CA THR A 247 40.05 -0.48 11.12
C THR A 247 41.28 -0.84 10.28
N ASN A 248 41.21 -1.89 9.47
CA ASN A 248 42.27 -2.32 8.55
C ASN A 248 41.86 -2.22 7.08
N VAL A 249 40.78 -1.48 6.77
CA VAL A 249 40.19 -1.45 5.43
C VAL A 249 41.12 -0.82 4.39
N ALA A 250 41.22 -1.45 3.22
CA ALA A 250 41.80 -0.84 2.03
C ALA A 250 40.78 0.08 1.33
N THR A 251 41.26 1.16 0.70
CA THR A 251 40.36 2.04 -0.06
C THR A 251 39.69 1.29 -1.22
N GLY A 252 38.40 1.49 -1.40
CA GLY A 252 37.57 0.82 -2.41
C GLY A 252 36.93 -0.49 -1.94
N THR A 253 37.15 -0.95 -0.71
CA THR A 253 36.55 -2.19 -0.19
C THR A 253 35.04 -2.09 -0.04
N MET A 254 34.35 -3.18 -0.40
CA MET A 254 32.93 -3.40 -0.10
C MET A 254 32.77 -4.59 0.85
N PHE A 255 32.33 -4.32 2.08
CA PHE A 255 31.93 -5.34 3.04
C PHE A 255 30.51 -5.79 2.73
N VAL A 256 30.32 -7.06 2.38
CA VAL A 256 29.02 -7.66 2.09
C VAL A 256 28.56 -8.45 3.30
N LEU A 257 27.43 -8.03 3.89
CA LEU A 257 26.85 -8.63 5.09
C LEU A 257 25.61 -9.44 4.72
N ARG A 258 25.54 -10.69 5.16
CA ARG A 258 24.35 -11.55 4.92
C ARG A 258 23.14 -11.07 5.71
N GLN A 259 21.95 -11.19 5.13
CA GLN A 259 20.71 -10.80 5.79
C GLN A 259 20.56 -11.52 7.15
N GLY A 260 19.99 -10.86 8.15
CA GLY A 260 19.80 -11.40 9.50
C GLY A 260 21.06 -11.55 10.35
N THR A 261 22.26 -11.17 9.84
CA THR A 261 23.48 -11.12 10.66
C THR A 261 23.52 -9.89 11.56
N ARG A 262 24.36 -9.91 12.59
CA ARG A 262 24.51 -8.82 13.56
C ARG A 262 25.98 -8.61 13.90
N TYR A 263 26.43 -7.35 13.83
CA TYR A 263 27.79 -6.94 14.19
C TYR A 263 27.73 -5.88 15.29
N THR A 264 28.59 -6.01 16.29
CA THR A 264 28.61 -5.15 17.48
C THR A 264 30.05 -4.78 17.84
N THR A 265 30.22 -3.61 18.44
CA THR A 265 31.46 -3.23 19.11
C THR A 265 31.20 -2.15 20.14
N ASP A 266 31.80 -2.29 21.31
CA ASP A 266 31.74 -1.29 22.38
C ASP A 266 32.77 -0.18 22.21
N ASN A 267 33.79 -0.39 21.39
CA ASN A 267 34.80 0.60 21.10
C ASN A 267 34.42 1.42 19.85
N PRO A 268 34.68 2.73 19.83
CA PRO A 268 34.55 3.51 18.61
C PRO A 268 35.45 2.96 17.50
N ILE A 269 34.92 2.88 16.28
CA ILE A 269 35.67 2.43 15.11
C ILE A 269 36.47 3.62 14.54
N ILE A 270 37.80 3.54 14.59
CA ILE A 270 38.67 4.54 13.99
C ILE A 270 38.89 4.17 12.53
N ILE A 271 38.36 4.99 11.62
CA ILE A 271 38.52 4.75 10.18
C ILE A 271 39.95 5.12 9.77
N PRO A 272 40.66 4.30 8.97
CA PRO A 272 41.99 4.62 8.46
C PRO A 272 42.03 5.86 7.56
N ASN A 273 43.17 6.54 7.53
CA ASN A 273 43.33 7.73 6.70
C ASN A 273 43.33 7.39 5.19
N GLY A 274 42.65 8.20 4.38
CA GLY A 274 42.64 8.12 2.92
C GLY A 274 41.73 7.05 2.30
N VAL A 275 40.85 6.43 3.09
CA VAL A 275 40.02 5.30 2.60
C VAL A 275 38.61 5.72 2.17
N SER A 276 38.10 5.01 1.17
CA SER A 276 36.67 4.90 0.85
C SER A 276 36.23 3.46 1.06
N PHE A 277 35.02 3.22 1.56
CA PHE A 277 34.48 1.87 1.67
C PHE A 277 32.95 1.88 1.68
N THR A 278 32.37 0.71 1.38
CA THR A 278 30.94 0.47 1.50
C THR A 278 30.70 -0.68 2.48
N ILE A 279 29.72 -0.52 3.36
CA ILE A 279 29.10 -1.64 4.08
C ILE A 279 27.74 -1.88 3.44
N TRP A 280 27.61 -3.00 2.75
CA TRP A 280 26.44 -3.37 1.96
C TRP A 280 25.76 -4.59 2.60
N GLY A 281 24.47 -4.47 2.87
CA GLY A 281 23.66 -5.56 3.38
C GLY A 281 22.90 -6.30 2.30
N GLU A 282 22.91 -7.63 2.36
CA GLU A 282 22.07 -8.49 1.52
C GLU A 282 20.58 -8.20 1.79
N SER A 283 19.80 -8.10 0.72
CA SER A 283 18.36 -7.90 0.81
C SER A 283 17.65 -9.16 1.26
N GLY A 284 16.63 -8.99 2.09
CA GLY A 284 15.73 -10.06 2.49
C GLY A 284 14.93 -9.68 3.74
N ALA A 285 14.41 -10.67 4.45
CA ALA A 285 13.39 -10.44 5.49
C ALA A 285 13.90 -9.55 6.64
N ASN A 286 15.18 -9.69 7.00
CA ASN A 286 15.82 -8.89 8.05
C ASN A 286 17.12 -8.30 7.51
N LYS A 287 17.27 -6.98 7.53
CA LYS A 287 18.54 -6.32 7.19
C LYS A 287 19.63 -6.76 8.18
N PRO A 288 20.90 -6.84 7.76
CA PRO A 288 22.02 -7.00 8.68
C PRO A 288 22.06 -5.84 9.69
N ILE A 289 22.33 -6.15 10.95
CA ILE A 289 22.29 -5.20 12.05
C ILE A 289 23.70 -4.70 12.37
N LEU A 290 23.87 -3.38 12.46
CA LEU A 290 25.04 -2.73 13.05
C LEU A 290 24.67 -2.09 14.40
N ALA A 291 25.31 -2.57 15.46
CA ALA A 291 25.17 -2.06 16.83
C ALA A 291 26.53 -1.55 17.34
N PHE A 292 27.07 -0.52 16.68
CA PHE A 292 28.41 0.00 16.95
C PHE A 292 28.38 1.20 17.89
N ASN A 293 29.44 1.37 18.69
CA ASN A 293 29.70 2.61 19.44
C ASN A 293 30.30 3.73 18.56
N GLY A 294 29.73 3.91 17.37
CA GLY A 294 30.07 4.97 16.43
C GLY A 294 31.41 4.81 15.70
N PHE A 295 31.67 5.78 14.83
CA PHE A 295 32.84 5.90 13.98
C PHE A 295 33.56 7.23 14.26
N THR A 296 34.89 7.20 14.19
CA THR A 296 35.75 8.38 14.21
C THR A 296 36.31 8.60 12.81
N LEU A 297 36.07 9.79 12.24
CA LEU A 297 36.59 10.14 10.93
C LEU A 297 38.10 10.47 11.03
N PRO A 298 38.93 10.02 10.08
CA PRO A 298 40.34 10.36 10.00
C PRO A 298 40.56 11.79 9.50
N ALA A 299 41.83 12.20 9.42
CA ALA A 299 42.21 13.50 8.84
C ALA A 299 41.69 13.66 7.39
N SER A 300 41.71 12.59 6.60
CA SER A 300 41.12 12.53 5.26
C SER A 300 40.36 11.22 5.06
N ALA A 301 39.12 11.29 4.61
CA ALA A 301 38.31 10.15 4.18
C ALA A 301 37.68 10.43 2.81
N GLY A 302 37.54 9.37 2.01
CA GLY A 302 36.79 9.43 0.76
C GLY A 302 35.29 9.22 1.01
N THR A 303 34.68 8.29 0.27
CA THR A 303 33.26 7.95 0.42
C THR A 303 33.08 6.82 1.45
N ILE A 304 32.23 7.05 2.43
CA ILE A 304 31.79 6.06 3.42
C ILE A 304 30.30 5.79 3.18
N LYS A 305 29.97 4.60 2.68
CA LYS A 305 28.60 4.23 2.31
C LYS A 305 28.06 3.11 3.19
N PHE A 306 26.85 3.30 3.69
CA PHE A 306 26.02 2.31 4.34
C PHE A 306 24.83 2.02 3.44
N GLU A 307 24.64 0.76 3.05
CA GLU A 307 23.57 0.38 2.14
C GLU A 307 22.80 -0.83 2.64
N ASN A 308 21.48 -0.70 2.76
CA ASN A 308 20.57 -1.78 3.15
C ASN A 308 20.88 -2.39 4.55
N LEU A 309 21.11 -1.55 5.55
CA LEU A 309 21.46 -1.94 6.92
C LEU A 309 20.41 -1.51 7.94
N ASP A 310 20.30 -2.24 9.06
CA ASP A 310 19.64 -1.75 10.28
C ASP A 310 20.70 -1.28 11.28
N ILE A 311 20.84 0.04 11.42
CA ILE A 311 21.82 0.68 12.29
C ILE A 311 21.08 1.11 13.56
N THR A 312 21.39 0.44 14.67
CA THR A 312 20.74 0.70 15.95
C THR A 312 21.70 1.25 16.98
N GLY A 313 21.24 2.21 17.77
CA GLY A 313 21.97 2.68 18.92
C GLY A 313 21.89 1.73 20.13
N TYR A 314 21.02 0.74 20.18
CA TYR A 314 21.07 -0.22 21.30
C TYR A 314 22.35 -1.04 21.24
N GLN A 315 23.08 -1.09 22.36
CA GLN A 315 24.20 -2.01 22.51
C GLN A 315 23.75 -3.44 22.21
N ASP A 316 24.54 -4.18 21.41
CA ASP A 316 24.25 -5.53 20.94
C ASP A 316 22.87 -5.72 20.26
N ALA A 317 22.27 -4.61 19.81
CA ALA A 317 20.88 -4.57 19.34
C ALA A 317 19.85 -5.08 20.37
N ASN A 318 20.19 -4.99 21.66
CA ASN A 318 19.37 -5.47 22.76
C ASN A 318 18.65 -4.30 23.43
N THR A 319 17.32 -4.29 23.38
CA THR A 319 16.48 -3.22 23.94
C THR A 319 16.54 -3.12 25.47
N SER A 320 17.05 -4.15 26.15
CA SER A 320 17.31 -4.13 27.59
C SER A 320 18.63 -3.46 27.97
N LEU A 321 19.52 -3.20 26.99
CA LEU A 321 20.79 -2.51 27.21
C LEU A 321 20.69 -1.02 26.89
N THR A 322 21.76 -0.28 27.17
CA THR A 322 21.78 1.17 26.95
C THR A 322 21.82 1.54 25.47
N LYS A 323 21.18 2.68 25.13
CA LYS A 323 21.33 3.32 23.82
C LYS A 323 22.66 4.08 23.76
N ARG A 324 23.37 3.92 22.64
CA ARG A 324 24.51 4.73 22.21
C ARG A 324 24.01 6.07 21.70
N ASN A 325 24.92 7.04 21.69
CA ASN A 325 24.56 8.43 21.42
C ASN A 325 24.58 8.78 19.93
N TYR A 326 25.57 8.28 19.19
CA TYR A 326 25.89 8.76 17.84
C TYR A 326 26.37 7.65 16.89
N ILE A 327 26.22 7.87 15.58
CA ILE A 327 26.99 7.13 14.55
C ILE A 327 28.31 7.86 14.31
N PHE A 328 28.28 9.17 14.12
CA PHE A 328 29.44 10.04 13.99
C PHE A 328 29.36 11.17 15.01
N ASN A 329 30.38 11.30 15.84
CA ASN A 329 30.54 12.38 16.81
C ASN A 329 31.93 12.99 16.67
N GLN A 330 32.11 13.76 15.60
CA GLN A 330 33.42 14.17 15.15
C GLN A 330 33.97 15.34 15.96
N SER A 331 35.15 15.16 16.52
CA SER A 331 35.85 16.19 17.31
C SER A 331 37.26 16.48 16.81
N THR A 332 37.87 15.64 15.98
CA THR A 332 39.20 15.89 15.40
C THR A 332 39.08 16.52 14.01
N ALA A 333 40.08 17.34 13.64
CA ALA A 333 40.12 17.95 12.31
C ALA A 333 40.07 16.86 11.22
N SER A 334 39.20 17.05 10.24
CA SER A 334 38.92 16.04 9.23
C SER A 334 38.37 16.64 7.95
N ASN A 335 38.67 16.00 6.83
CA ASN A 335 38.06 16.24 5.53
C ASN A 335 37.49 14.92 5.01
N THR A 336 36.17 14.81 4.92
CA THR A 336 35.48 13.64 4.39
C THR A 336 34.78 14.00 3.10
N SER A 337 35.01 13.23 2.04
CA SER A 337 34.39 13.48 0.75
C SER A 337 32.88 13.24 0.80
N GLU A 338 32.44 12.07 1.29
CA GLU A 338 31.01 11.76 1.30
C GLU A 338 30.63 10.72 2.35
N ILE A 339 29.48 10.92 2.99
CA ILE A 339 28.82 9.94 3.86
C ILE A 339 27.43 9.65 3.29
N ILE A 340 27.12 8.38 3.03
CA ILE A 340 25.86 7.95 2.40
C ILE A 340 25.16 6.91 3.27
N PHE A 341 23.88 7.14 3.54
CA PHE A 341 22.94 6.11 4.00
C PHE A 341 21.92 5.88 2.90
N GLU A 342 21.96 4.70 2.27
CA GLU A 342 21.03 4.27 1.22
C GLU A 342 20.20 3.09 1.73
N ASN A 343 18.87 3.21 1.73
CA ASN A 343 17.96 2.14 2.14
C ASN A 343 18.27 1.58 3.55
N CYS A 344 18.69 2.42 4.48
CA CYS A 344 19.00 2.01 5.85
C CYS A 344 17.82 2.26 6.80
N THR A 345 17.70 1.41 7.81
CA THR A 345 16.98 1.75 9.05
C THR A 345 17.98 2.38 10.01
N ILE A 346 17.73 3.58 10.52
CA ILE A 346 18.59 4.26 11.49
C ILE A 346 17.77 4.56 12.72
N ARG A 347 18.11 3.95 13.86
CA ARG A 347 17.22 4.00 15.02
C ARG A 347 17.87 3.99 16.39
N ASN A 348 17.10 4.42 17.38
CA ASN A 348 17.35 4.21 18.80
C ASN A 348 18.64 4.86 19.30
N LEU A 349 18.90 6.11 18.89
CA LEU A 349 20.05 6.89 19.34
C LEU A 349 19.61 7.89 20.40
N VAL A 350 20.35 7.98 21.50
CA VAL A 350 20.08 8.96 22.58
C VAL A 350 20.13 10.39 22.05
N ASN A 351 20.98 10.67 21.05
CA ASN A 351 21.24 12.02 20.58
C ASN A 351 21.03 12.18 19.07
N SER A 352 21.98 11.77 18.25
CA SER A 352 22.00 12.14 16.83
C SER A 352 22.90 11.22 16.00
N PRO A 353 22.55 10.84 14.77
CA PRO A 353 23.46 10.13 13.87
C PRO A 353 24.73 10.91 13.54
N MET A 354 24.63 12.23 13.31
CA MET A 354 25.75 13.04 12.82
C MET A 354 25.90 14.31 13.64
N ARG A 355 26.98 14.37 14.43
CA ARG A 355 27.36 15.56 15.19
C ARG A 355 28.78 16.02 14.86
N ILE A 356 28.92 17.32 14.62
CA ILE A 356 30.21 18.02 14.69
C ILE A 356 30.29 18.67 16.08
N GLN A 357 31.29 18.28 16.86
CA GLN A 357 31.34 18.59 18.30
C GLN A 357 32.36 19.67 18.68
N SER A 358 33.44 19.87 17.92
CA SER A 358 34.58 20.69 18.37
C SER A 358 34.83 21.88 17.46
N ALA A 359 35.62 22.84 17.95
CA ALA A 359 36.07 23.98 17.16
C ALA A 359 37.19 23.64 16.15
N ASN A 360 37.48 22.37 15.88
CA ASN A 360 38.42 21.98 14.84
C ASN A 360 37.83 22.15 13.43
N ALA A 361 38.69 22.31 12.42
CA ALA A 361 38.28 22.34 11.03
C ALA A 361 37.77 20.96 10.59
N ILE A 362 36.44 20.80 10.56
CA ILE A 362 35.77 19.55 10.21
C ILE A 362 34.91 19.83 8.98
N THR A 363 35.22 19.17 7.87
CA THR A 363 34.45 19.30 6.62
C THR A 363 33.95 17.94 6.16
N ILE A 364 32.65 17.85 5.93
CA ILE A 364 32.05 16.77 5.13
C ILE A 364 31.52 17.42 3.85
N ASP A 365 31.99 16.99 2.68
CA ASP A 365 31.55 17.62 1.45
C ASP A 365 30.12 17.21 1.08
N LYS A 366 29.78 15.92 1.21
CA LYS A 366 28.42 15.42 0.94
C LYS A 366 27.89 14.53 2.06
N PHE A 367 26.64 14.75 2.45
CA PHE A 367 25.92 13.90 3.39
C PHE A 367 24.55 13.54 2.80
N THR A 368 24.34 12.25 2.55
CA THR A 368 23.17 11.73 1.85
C THR A 368 22.40 10.75 2.71
N VAL A 369 21.09 10.96 2.84
CA VAL A 369 20.13 10.03 3.46
C VAL A 369 19.03 9.78 2.45
N ASN A 370 19.02 8.59 1.86
CA ASN A 370 18.09 8.25 0.79
C ASN A 370 17.43 6.89 1.01
N LYS A 371 16.13 6.81 0.80
CA LYS A 371 15.32 5.58 1.00
C LYS A 371 15.36 5.05 2.44
N CYS A 372 15.67 5.88 3.42
CA CYS A 372 15.86 5.44 4.79
C CYS A 372 14.57 5.47 5.62
N MET A 373 14.50 4.58 6.61
CA MET A 373 13.57 4.67 7.74
C MET A 373 14.35 5.15 8.95
N VAL A 374 14.06 6.34 9.46
CA VAL A 374 14.78 6.94 10.58
C VAL A 374 13.82 7.14 11.74
N TYR A 375 14.10 6.56 12.92
CA TYR A 375 13.23 6.78 14.07
C TYR A 375 13.86 6.65 15.44
N ASP A 376 13.24 7.25 16.45
CA ASP A 376 13.73 7.23 17.84
C ASP A 376 15.16 7.79 17.93
N ILE A 377 15.28 9.05 17.50
CA ILE A 377 16.54 9.80 17.45
C ILE A 377 16.41 11.02 18.35
N GLY A 378 17.15 11.04 19.46
CA GLY A 378 17.07 12.15 20.40
C GLY A 378 15.71 12.29 21.07
N ASP A 379 14.82 11.30 20.93
CA ASP A 379 13.46 11.38 21.42
C ASP A 379 13.45 11.21 22.95
N ASN A 380 13.00 12.27 23.62
CA ASN A 380 12.76 12.32 25.05
C ASN A 380 11.32 12.74 25.36
N GLY A 381 10.42 12.65 24.38
CA GLY A 381 9.01 13.01 24.48
C GLY A 381 8.72 14.52 24.51
N SER A 382 9.72 15.40 24.34
CA SER A 382 9.48 16.84 24.42
C SER A 382 10.31 17.71 23.48
N ASN A 383 11.63 17.77 23.61
CA ASN A 383 12.46 18.77 22.93
C ASN A 383 13.80 18.29 22.38
N GLY A 384 14.21 17.05 22.70
CA GLY A 384 15.51 16.48 22.32
C GLY A 384 16.73 17.35 22.66
N THR A 385 17.92 16.78 22.50
CA THR A 385 19.18 17.51 22.75
C THR A 385 19.85 17.98 21.47
N TYR A 386 19.83 17.16 20.41
CA TYR A 386 20.53 17.43 19.15
C TYR A 386 19.64 17.14 17.96
N ALA A 387 19.81 17.91 16.88
CA ALA A 387 19.17 17.64 15.59
C ALA A 387 19.72 16.36 14.95
N PHE A 388 18.98 15.78 14.00
CA PHE A 388 19.41 14.59 13.26
C PHE A 388 20.76 14.81 12.55
N ILE A 389 20.97 16.00 11.99
CA ILE A 389 22.30 16.54 11.64
C ILE A 389 22.56 17.75 12.54
N ASN A 390 23.60 17.67 13.37
CA ASN A 390 23.88 18.71 14.36
C ASN A 390 25.28 19.29 14.22
N ASN A 391 25.36 20.56 13.83
CA ASN A 391 26.56 21.38 13.83
C ASN A 391 26.29 22.75 14.44
N ASN A 392 26.79 22.97 15.65
CA ASN A 392 26.76 24.24 16.34
C ASN A 392 28.15 24.85 16.55
N VAL A 393 29.09 24.58 15.63
CA VAL A 393 30.45 25.10 15.66
C VAL A 393 30.77 25.82 14.35
N ALA A 394 31.47 26.96 14.44
CA ALA A 394 31.71 27.82 13.28
C ALA A 394 32.75 27.28 12.30
N THR A 395 33.66 26.42 12.77
CA THR A 395 34.75 25.82 12.01
C THR A 395 34.39 24.46 11.40
N GLY A 396 33.23 23.91 11.78
CA GLY A 396 32.66 22.70 11.21
C GLY A 396 31.68 23.02 10.09
N LYS A 397 31.66 22.24 9.02
CA LYS A 397 30.67 22.39 7.96
C LYS A 397 30.34 21.07 7.25
N ILE A 398 29.10 20.96 6.81
CA ILE A 398 28.66 19.97 5.83
C ILE A 398 28.26 20.75 4.57
N ASN A 399 29.00 20.63 3.47
CA ASN A 399 28.77 21.49 2.31
C ASN A 399 27.43 21.15 1.62
N ASN A 400 27.13 19.87 1.39
CA ASN A 400 25.96 19.46 0.62
C ASN A 400 25.17 18.40 1.38
N ILE A 401 23.92 18.72 1.73
CA ILE A 401 23.03 17.80 2.45
C ILE A 401 21.87 17.40 1.53
N THR A 402 21.69 16.10 1.34
CA THR A 402 20.58 15.53 0.58
C THR A 402 19.80 14.54 1.44
N ILE A 403 18.52 14.81 1.67
CA ILE A 403 17.61 13.97 2.45
C ILE A 403 16.40 13.69 1.56
N THR A 404 16.30 12.46 1.05
CA THR A 404 15.31 12.11 0.04
C THR A 404 14.64 10.77 0.25
N ASN A 405 13.40 10.63 -0.23
CA ASN A 405 12.70 9.35 -0.29
C ASN A 405 12.67 8.61 1.07
N SER A 406 12.66 9.35 2.19
CA SER A 406 12.90 8.79 3.51
C SER A 406 11.78 9.13 4.49
N SER A 407 11.59 8.30 5.49
CA SER A 407 10.62 8.54 6.56
C SER A 407 11.33 8.80 7.88
N PHE A 408 10.88 9.82 8.59
CA PHE A 408 11.42 10.25 9.87
C PHE A 408 10.32 10.23 10.92
N ALA A 409 10.53 9.45 11.98
CA ALA A 409 9.59 9.35 13.08
C ALA A 409 10.26 9.62 14.42
N LYS A 410 9.60 10.28 15.38
CA LYS A 410 10.14 10.42 16.75
C LYS A 410 11.56 11.02 16.74
N ILE A 411 11.69 12.21 16.16
CA ILE A 411 12.95 12.96 16.09
C ILE A 411 12.85 14.12 17.09
N GLY A 412 13.58 13.99 18.21
CA GLY A 412 13.42 14.80 19.41
C GLY A 412 13.59 16.31 19.20
N TYR A 413 14.60 16.70 18.42
CA TYR A 413 14.96 18.10 18.25
C TYR A 413 14.40 18.68 16.95
N GLY A 414 14.88 18.20 15.81
CA GLY A 414 14.67 18.75 14.48
C GLY A 414 15.58 18.05 13.47
N LEU A 415 15.42 18.35 12.19
CA LEU A 415 16.14 17.65 11.12
C LEU A 415 17.58 18.14 10.98
N VAL A 416 17.78 19.46 10.90
CA VAL A 416 19.09 20.07 10.70
C VAL A 416 19.29 21.23 11.65
N LEU A 417 20.41 21.23 12.38
CA LEU A 417 20.96 22.39 13.02
C LEU A 417 22.36 22.60 12.44
N HIS A 418 22.59 23.74 11.80
CA HIS A 418 23.85 24.13 11.18
C HIS A 418 24.03 25.64 11.29
N ASN A 419 24.07 26.14 12.53
CA ASN A 419 23.71 27.52 12.87
C ASN A 419 24.89 28.51 12.99
N LEU A 420 26.13 28.01 12.96
CA LEU A 420 27.35 28.83 13.01
C LEU A 420 28.23 28.73 11.75
N ALA A 421 27.82 27.91 10.77
CA ALA A 421 28.48 27.78 9.48
C ALA A 421 27.43 27.60 8.37
N PRO A 422 27.68 28.06 7.14
CA PRO A 422 26.77 27.81 6.02
C PRO A 422 26.98 26.42 5.40
N SER A 423 25.93 25.90 4.77
CA SER A 423 26.02 24.84 3.77
C SER A 423 26.05 25.46 2.37
N VAL A 424 26.56 24.74 1.38
CA VAL A 424 26.43 25.10 -0.04
C VAL A 424 25.04 24.71 -0.54
N THR A 425 24.60 23.47 -0.33
CA THR A 425 23.26 23.03 -0.76
C THR A 425 22.51 22.28 0.35
N LEU A 426 21.18 22.41 0.33
CA LEU A 426 20.27 21.58 1.11
C LEU A 426 19.09 21.14 0.25
N ASN A 427 18.95 19.83 0.05
CA ASN A 427 17.78 19.23 -0.59
C ASN A 427 17.04 18.34 0.41
N VAL A 428 15.78 18.67 0.68
CA VAL A 428 14.87 17.84 1.47
C VAL A 428 13.63 17.60 0.64
N SER A 429 13.55 16.43 0.01
CA SER A 429 12.43 16.12 -0.88
C SER A 429 11.91 14.69 -0.83
N ASN A 430 10.61 14.51 -1.07
CA ASN A 430 9.98 13.19 -1.05
C ASN A 430 10.13 12.48 0.30
N ASN A 431 9.93 13.19 1.42
CA ASN A 431 10.04 12.59 2.76
C ASN A 431 8.74 12.67 3.55
N THR A 432 8.54 11.73 4.47
CA THR A 432 7.44 11.73 5.42
C THR A 432 7.96 11.98 6.83
N PHE A 433 7.40 12.95 7.56
CA PHE A 433 7.82 13.33 8.91
C PHE A 433 6.68 13.17 9.92
N TYR A 434 6.85 12.35 10.95
CA TYR A 434 5.83 12.10 11.98
C TYR A 434 6.43 12.19 13.39
N ASN A 435 5.83 12.96 14.30
CA ASN A 435 6.45 13.27 15.60
C ASN A 435 7.89 13.81 15.46
N VAL A 436 8.05 14.87 14.66
CA VAL A 436 9.33 15.54 14.44
C VAL A 436 9.25 16.97 14.95
N VAL A 437 10.34 17.50 15.47
CA VAL A 437 10.46 18.85 16.08
C VAL A 437 9.81 18.97 17.44
N GLY A 438 10.67 19.11 18.45
CA GLY A 438 10.23 19.30 19.81
C GLY A 438 10.05 20.77 20.24
N ASN A 439 9.78 20.99 21.53
CA ASN A 439 9.44 22.30 22.08
C ASN A 439 10.51 23.36 21.80
N ALA A 440 10.07 24.50 21.27
CA ALA A 440 10.90 25.64 20.89
C ALA A 440 12.07 25.32 19.94
N ARG A 441 12.09 24.13 19.33
CA ARG A 441 13.11 23.72 18.36
C ARG A 441 12.66 24.07 16.95
N TYR A 442 13.63 24.15 16.06
CA TYR A 442 13.43 24.38 14.64
C TYR A 442 13.48 23.06 13.88
N PHE A 443 12.62 22.92 12.88
CA PHE A 443 12.72 21.82 11.92
C PHE A 443 14.06 21.87 11.18
N ILE A 444 14.44 23.04 10.67
CA ILE A 444 15.74 23.32 10.06
C ILE A 444 16.24 24.68 10.58
N ASP A 445 17.44 24.72 11.14
CA ASP A 445 18.04 25.93 11.71
C ASP A 445 19.45 26.20 11.19
N TYR A 446 19.57 27.26 10.40
CA TYR A 446 20.82 27.87 9.97
C TYR A 446 21.06 29.21 10.68
N ASN A 447 20.20 29.64 11.61
CA ASN A 447 20.34 30.93 12.33
C ASN A 447 20.72 32.11 11.41
N ALA A 448 19.98 32.25 10.30
CA ALA A 448 20.16 33.25 9.26
C ALA A 448 21.42 33.11 8.37
N GLN A 449 22.23 32.04 8.50
CA GLN A 449 23.29 31.73 7.54
C GLN A 449 22.68 31.47 6.15
N ALA A 450 23.35 31.94 5.10
CA ALA A 450 22.94 31.75 3.72
C ALA A 450 23.39 30.37 3.19
N ILE A 451 22.51 29.69 2.48
CA ILE A 451 22.78 28.49 1.69
C ILE A 451 22.97 28.94 0.24
N SER A 452 24.20 28.92 -0.27
CA SER A 452 24.59 29.67 -1.48
C SER A 452 24.30 28.97 -2.81
N GLY A 453 24.31 27.65 -2.83
CA GLY A 453 24.11 26.81 -4.02
C GLY A 453 22.67 26.30 -4.21
N GLY A 454 21.79 26.53 -3.22
CA GLY A 454 20.36 26.22 -3.33
C GLY A 454 19.77 25.51 -2.11
N PHE A 455 18.52 25.84 -1.80
CA PHE A 455 17.74 25.23 -0.72
C PHE A 455 16.40 24.75 -1.27
N THR A 456 16.24 23.44 -1.42
CA THR A 456 15.02 22.79 -1.92
C THR A 456 14.26 22.12 -0.79
N PHE A 457 12.94 22.37 -0.72
CA PHE A 457 12.03 21.71 0.22
C PHE A 457 10.76 21.31 -0.54
N GLN A 458 10.68 20.08 -1.07
CA GLN A 458 9.61 19.72 -2.03
C GLN A 458 9.02 18.32 -1.82
N ASN A 459 7.74 18.14 -2.15
CA ASN A 459 7.10 16.83 -2.16
C ASN A 459 7.17 16.11 -0.79
N ASN A 460 7.22 16.85 0.33
CA ASN A 460 7.26 16.28 1.66
C ASN A 460 5.87 16.23 2.30
N ILE A 461 5.66 15.27 3.20
CA ILE A 461 4.50 15.23 4.10
C ILE A 461 4.99 15.49 5.52
N LEU A 462 4.53 16.58 6.13
CA LEU A 462 4.69 16.84 7.55
C LEU A 462 3.41 16.39 8.24
N ALA A 463 3.46 15.28 8.94
CA ALA A 463 2.26 14.66 9.49
C ALA A 463 2.00 15.04 10.93
N LYS A 464 3.04 15.21 11.76
CA LYS A 464 2.86 15.57 13.18
C LYS A 464 4.10 16.17 13.78
N THR A 465 3.96 17.23 14.56
CA THR A 465 5.07 17.76 15.36
C THR A 465 5.22 17.01 16.69
N LEU A 466 6.45 16.81 17.16
CA LEU A 466 6.67 16.15 18.46
C LEU A 466 6.26 17.05 19.63
N SER A 467 6.44 18.37 19.51
CA SER A 467 6.26 19.37 20.57
C SER A 467 4.91 19.28 21.31
N PRO A 468 4.85 18.73 22.54
CA PRO A 468 3.60 18.68 23.29
C PRO A 468 3.13 20.07 23.76
N ALA A 469 4.05 21.04 23.86
CA ALA A 469 3.72 22.42 24.20
C ALA A 469 3.25 23.24 22.99
N ALA A 470 3.15 22.64 21.80
CA ALA A 470 2.76 23.32 20.56
C ALA A 470 3.66 24.54 20.23
N THR A 471 4.96 24.46 20.56
CA THR A 471 5.94 25.56 20.40
C THR A 471 7.04 25.24 19.38
N ALA A 472 6.91 24.15 18.61
CA ALA A 472 7.81 23.85 17.51
C ALA A 472 7.89 25.02 16.52
N ARG A 473 9.01 25.13 15.83
CA ARG A 473 9.30 26.17 14.84
C ARG A 473 9.66 25.52 13.51
N GLY A 474 9.32 26.18 12.41
CA GLY A 474 9.61 25.66 11.08
C GLY A 474 11.07 25.89 10.68
N ILE A 475 11.29 26.67 9.63
CA ILE A 475 12.61 26.84 9.00
C ILE A 475 13.16 28.24 9.32
N ARG A 476 14.41 28.30 9.77
CA ARG A 476 15.16 29.55 9.92
C ARG A 476 16.47 29.47 9.14
N ALA A 477 16.57 30.25 8.06
CA ALA A 477 17.78 30.36 7.23
C ALA A 477 17.86 31.76 6.59
N GLY A 478 19.05 32.17 6.15
CA GLY A 478 19.25 33.41 5.40
C GLY A 478 18.84 33.31 3.94
N THR A 479 18.79 32.09 3.40
CA THR A 479 18.26 31.76 2.07
C THR A 479 16.84 31.22 2.18
N ALA A 480 15.91 31.74 1.40
CA ALA A 480 14.56 31.19 1.30
C ALA A 480 14.58 29.83 0.58
N ALA A 481 13.84 28.85 1.10
CA ALA A 481 13.69 27.55 0.45
C ALA A 481 12.79 27.67 -0.79
N THR A 482 13.12 26.94 -1.86
CA THR A 482 12.20 26.63 -2.95
C THR A 482 11.20 25.58 -2.46
N VAL A 483 10.02 26.05 -2.06
CA VAL A 483 8.92 25.22 -1.51
C VAL A 483 7.91 24.86 -2.61
N ALA A 484 7.65 23.57 -2.82
CA ALA A 484 6.63 23.09 -3.76
C ALA A 484 6.03 21.74 -3.33
N SER A 485 4.72 21.55 -3.55
CA SER A 485 4.01 20.28 -3.31
C SER A 485 4.26 19.65 -1.94
N ASN A 486 4.41 20.45 -0.89
CA ASN A 486 4.49 19.94 0.48
C ASN A 486 3.11 19.99 1.12
N TYR A 487 2.82 18.99 1.94
CA TYR A 487 1.57 18.90 2.69
C TYR A 487 1.85 18.89 4.18
N LYS A 488 0.99 19.53 4.97
CA LYS A 488 0.98 19.36 6.44
C LYS A 488 -0.39 18.91 6.93
N ALA A 489 -0.41 17.89 7.79
CA ALA A 489 -1.63 17.45 8.45
C ALA A 489 -1.99 18.37 9.64
N LEU A 490 -3.20 18.20 10.17
CA LEU A 490 -3.73 19.01 11.27
C LEU A 490 -2.87 18.96 12.54
N ASP A 491 -2.13 17.87 12.77
CA ASP A 491 -1.27 17.69 13.95
C ASP A 491 0.08 18.43 13.88
N VAL A 492 0.32 19.23 12.84
CA VAL A 492 1.55 20.02 12.70
C VAL A 492 1.35 21.43 13.24
N THR A 493 2.12 21.77 14.28
CA THR A 493 2.16 23.14 14.81
C THR A 493 3.53 23.78 14.64
N PHE A 494 3.58 24.92 13.96
CA PHE A 494 4.75 25.79 13.96
C PHE A 494 4.38 27.17 14.53
N ALA A 495 4.62 27.37 15.82
CA ALA A 495 4.32 28.61 16.54
C ALA A 495 5.24 29.78 16.14
N GLY A 496 6.37 29.48 15.48
CA GLY A 496 7.27 30.48 14.93
C GLY A 496 7.99 29.96 13.70
N ASN A 497 8.46 30.87 12.84
CA ASN A 497 9.20 30.52 11.62
C ASN A 497 8.45 29.47 10.77
N ALA A 498 7.13 29.61 10.67
CA ALA A 498 6.29 28.70 9.90
C ALA A 498 6.79 28.59 8.46
N ILE A 499 6.75 27.39 7.92
CA ILE A 499 7.17 27.14 6.54
C ILE A 499 6.05 27.66 5.62
N SER A 500 6.39 28.66 4.80
CA SER A 500 5.45 29.26 3.84
C SER A 500 5.19 28.32 2.66
N ASN A 501 4.05 28.47 1.98
CA ASN A 501 3.68 27.70 0.77
C ASN A 501 3.59 26.18 0.96
N ILE A 502 3.17 25.73 2.14
CA ILE A 502 2.76 24.33 2.39
C ILE A 502 1.23 24.24 2.26
N ILE A 503 0.75 23.15 1.65
CA ILE A 503 -0.67 22.85 1.48
C ILE A 503 -1.22 22.20 2.75
N ASP A 504 -2.34 22.71 3.25
CA ASP A 504 -3.02 22.15 4.42
C ASP A 504 -3.82 20.89 4.05
N TYR A 505 -3.53 19.80 4.74
CA TYR A 505 -4.41 18.63 4.83
C TYR A 505 -5.26 18.75 6.10
N THR A 506 -6.57 18.79 5.93
CA THR A 506 -7.51 19.23 6.97
C THR A 506 -7.78 18.21 8.07
N LYS A 507 -7.25 16.99 7.97
CA LYS A 507 -7.44 15.90 8.93
C LYS A 507 -6.13 15.59 9.67
N PRO A 508 -6.19 14.91 10.82
CA PRO A 508 -5.00 14.44 11.52
C PRO A 508 -4.25 13.35 10.73
N ALA A 509 -2.99 13.10 11.09
CA ALA A 509 -2.14 12.05 10.52
C ALA A 509 -2.73 10.64 10.68
N ALA A 510 -3.48 10.40 11.76
CA ALA A 510 -4.18 9.13 12.00
C ALA A 510 -5.27 8.85 10.96
N ASP A 511 -5.80 9.87 10.28
CA ASP A 511 -6.76 9.71 9.19
C ASP A 511 -6.04 9.53 7.85
N LEU A 512 -4.86 10.13 7.69
CA LEU A 512 -4.05 10.02 6.48
C LEU A 512 -3.41 8.64 6.33
N PHE A 513 -2.85 8.10 7.42
CA PHE A 513 -2.00 6.92 7.40
C PHE A 513 -2.64 5.70 8.08
N THR A 514 -2.18 4.52 7.68
CA THR A 514 -2.68 3.24 8.21
C THR A 514 -2.38 3.06 9.70
N ASP A 515 -1.11 3.20 10.11
CA ASP A 515 -0.69 3.05 11.51
C ASP A 515 0.61 3.84 11.79
N PRO A 516 0.52 5.18 11.86
CA PRO A 516 1.72 6.03 11.92
C PRO A 516 2.50 5.92 13.24
N ASP A 517 1.88 5.53 14.36
CA ASP A 517 2.57 5.36 15.64
C ASP A 517 3.56 4.18 15.66
N ASN A 518 3.31 3.19 14.79
CA ASN A 518 4.18 2.05 14.53
C ASN A 518 5.01 2.22 13.24
N ASN A 519 5.21 3.46 12.79
CA ASN A 519 5.98 3.83 11.60
C ASN A 519 5.42 3.26 10.28
N ASN A 520 4.15 2.87 10.23
CA ASN A 520 3.47 2.48 9.00
C ASN A 520 2.71 3.68 8.43
N PHE A 521 3.39 4.38 7.53
CA PHE A 521 2.86 5.58 6.89
C PHE A 521 2.12 5.29 5.58
N LEU A 522 1.72 4.04 5.32
CA LEU A 522 0.92 3.70 4.13
C LEU A 522 -0.32 4.60 4.08
N ILE A 523 -0.43 5.40 3.02
CA ILE A 523 -1.54 6.33 2.83
C ILE A 523 -2.82 5.52 2.65
N LYS A 524 -3.84 5.81 3.48
CA LYS A 524 -5.17 5.19 3.40
C LYS A 524 -6.25 6.16 2.93
N ASP A 525 -6.03 7.46 3.08
CA ASP A 525 -7.00 8.46 2.62
C ASP A 525 -6.87 8.69 1.11
N ASN A 526 -7.82 8.11 0.36
CA ASN A 526 -7.88 8.26 -1.10
C ASN A 526 -8.17 9.69 -1.58
N THR A 527 -8.66 10.58 -0.71
CA THR A 527 -8.92 11.98 -1.07
C THR A 527 -7.71 12.88 -0.83
N PHE A 528 -6.60 12.36 -0.29
CA PHE A 528 -5.39 13.15 -0.11
C PHE A 528 -4.76 13.50 -1.47
N ALA A 529 -4.64 14.80 -1.76
CA ALA A 529 -4.20 15.27 -3.07
C ALA A 529 -2.76 14.82 -3.43
N GLY A 530 -1.87 14.75 -2.43
CA GLY A 530 -0.48 14.33 -2.63
C GLY A 530 -0.25 12.82 -2.60
N ARG A 531 -1.30 11.99 -2.66
CA ARG A 531 -1.20 10.53 -2.40
C ARG A 531 -0.25 9.77 -3.34
N SER A 532 -0.02 10.29 -4.55
CA SER A 532 0.81 9.64 -5.57
C SER A 532 2.16 10.33 -5.80
N ASP A 533 2.41 11.52 -5.24
CA ASP A 533 3.59 12.33 -5.58
C ASP A 533 4.34 12.93 -4.38
N SER A 534 3.78 12.85 -3.18
CA SER A 534 4.32 13.49 -1.98
C SER A 534 4.59 12.47 -0.87
N GLY A 535 5.52 12.81 0.02
CA GLY A 535 6.01 11.90 1.06
C GLY A 535 7.05 10.92 0.55
N ASP A 536 7.50 10.03 1.42
CA ASP A 536 8.36 8.90 1.04
C ASP A 536 7.63 7.98 0.04
N PRO A 537 8.20 7.72 -1.16
CA PRO A 537 7.58 6.88 -2.18
C PRO A 537 7.16 5.49 -1.72
N ARG A 538 7.76 4.96 -0.64
CA ARG A 538 7.39 3.67 -0.03
C ARG A 538 5.90 3.60 0.34
N TRP A 539 5.27 4.74 0.61
CA TRP A 539 3.94 4.80 1.20
C TRP A 539 2.84 5.35 0.30
N ARG A 540 3.19 5.73 -0.93
CA ARG A 540 2.28 6.35 -1.91
C ARG A 540 1.27 5.33 -2.44
N LEU A 541 0.14 5.85 -2.92
CA LEU A 541 -0.94 5.10 -3.59
C LEU A 541 -0.85 5.21 -5.11
#